data_AF-B0PFJ9-F1
#
_entry.id   AF-B0PFJ9-F1
#
_cell.length_a   1.000
_cell.length_b   1.000
_cell.length_c   1.000
_cell.angle_alpha   90.00
_cell.angle_beta   90.00
_cell.angle_gamma   90.00
#
_symmetry.space_group_name_H-M   'P 1'
#
loop_
_entity.id
_entity.type
_entity.pdbx_description
1 polymer ?
#
loop_
_entity_poly.entity_id
_entity_poly.type
_entity_poly.pdbx_seq_one_letter_code
_entity_poly.pdbx_strand_id
1 'polypeptide(L)'
;MAYLNLWWAEYGNFDRLVIGPVAGQASAPGYYADADDPILPSQQKGDLPEAFDALFYPPDLETVPKRLAIVRANRYMVERSDFLIAYVWHPASNARELLEYAGTGKRKGKIHITNLAEEQISLPKKTDDVI
;
A
#
# COMPACT_ATOMS: atom_id res chain seq x y z
N MET A 1 -18.11 -2.09 15.14
CA MET A 1 -17.28 -2.88 14.21
C MET A 1 -16.28 -1.92 13.59
N ALA A 2 -14.99 -2.19 13.74
CA ALA A 2 -13.94 -1.42 13.08
C ALA A 2 -13.65 -2.12 11.74
N TYR A 3 -13.95 -1.45 10.63
CA TYR A 3 -13.63 -1.94 9.30
C TYR A 3 -12.22 -1.45 8.98
N LEU A 4 -11.29 -2.38 8.76
CA LEU A 4 -9.96 -2.05 8.25
C LEU A 4 -9.95 -2.38 6.76
N ASN A 5 -9.96 -1.33 5.93
CA ASN A 5 -9.83 -1.47 4.48
C ASN A 5 -8.36 -1.43 4.12
N LEU A 6 -7.85 -2.55 3.59
CA LEU A 6 -6.48 -2.67 3.12
C LEU A 6 -6.44 -2.45 1.62
N TRP A 7 -5.56 -1.54 1.21
CA TRP A 7 -5.28 -1.22 -0.18
C TRP A 7 -3.79 -1.44 -0.45
N TRP A 8 -3.46 -2.09 -1.55
CA TRP A 8 -2.08 -2.18 -2.05
C TRP A 8 -2.10 -2.01 -3.57
N ALA A 9 -0.94 -1.66 -4.10
CA ALA A 9 -0.78 -1.37 -5.50
C ALA A 9 0.26 -2.37 -6.05
N GLU A 10 -0.03 -3.21 -7.03
CA GLU A 10 0.89 -4.29 -7.48
C GLU A 10 2.14 -3.81 -8.26
N TYR A 11 2.57 -2.56 -8.04
CA TYR A 11 3.54 -1.85 -8.86
C TYR A 11 4.99 -2.00 -8.39
N GLY A 12 5.23 -2.64 -7.24
CA GLY A 12 6.57 -2.80 -6.67
C GLY A 12 6.81 -4.14 -5.98
N ASN A 13 8.10 -4.45 -5.77
CA ASN A 13 8.52 -5.65 -5.04
C ASN A 13 8.06 -5.64 -3.58
N PHE A 14 7.92 -4.47 -2.96
CA PHE A 14 7.42 -4.36 -1.60
C PHE A 14 5.97 -4.83 -1.53
N ASP A 15 5.10 -4.35 -2.43
CA ASP A 15 3.68 -4.71 -2.45
C ASP A 15 3.49 -6.24 -2.57
N ARG A 16 4.30 -6.89 -3.42
CA ARG A 16 4.32 -8.36 -3.57
C ARG A 16 4.69 -9.12 -2.29
N LEU A 17 5.54 -8.56 -1.44
CA LEU A 17 5.92 -9.16 -0.16
C LEU A 17 4.81 -9.05 0.89
N VAL A 18 3.95 -8.04 0.74
CA VAL A 18 2.91 -7.73 1.73
C VAL A 18 1.58 -8.41 1.37
N ILE A 19 1.36 -8.75 0.10
CA ILE A 19 0.17 -9.48 -0.38
C ILE A 19 -0.10 -10.75 0.42
N GLY A 20 0.88 -11.65 0.57
CA GLY A 20 0.67 -12.94 1.26
C GLY A 20 0.28 -12.79 2.73
N PRO A 21 1.01 -11.99 3.54
CA PRO A 21 0.63 -11.71 4.91
C PRO A 21 -0.74 -11.01 5.05
N VAL A 22 -1.03 -10.02 4.21
CA VAL A 22 -2.32 -9.29 4.22
C VAL A 22 -3.47 -10.21 3.83
N ALA A 23 -3.28 -11.05 2.83
CA ALA A 23 -4.22 -12.09 2.41
C ALA A 23 -4.61 -13.04 3.54
N GLY A 24 -3.61 -13.49 4.32
CA GLY A 24 -3.84 -14.34 5.49
C GLY A 24 -4.67 -13.63 6.57
N GLN A 25 -4.42 -12.33 6.77
CA GLN A 25 -5.15 -11.51 7.75
C GLN A 25 -6.58 -11.17 7.28
N ALA A 26 -6.77 -10.89 5.99
CA ALA A 26 -8.06 -10.54 5.39
C ALA A 26 -9.07 -11.71 5.45
N SER A 27 -8.55 -12.94 5.43
CA SER A 27 -9.35 -14.16 5.65
C SER A 27 -9.99 -14.24 7.05
N ALA A 28 -9.62 -13.37 7.99
CA ALA A 28 -10.21 -13.32 9.33
C ALA A 28 -11.53 -12.50 9.37
N PRO A 29 -12.52 -12.89 10.18
CA PRO A 29 -13.80 -12.17 10.25
C PRO A 29 -13.62 -10.69 10.65
N GLY A 30 -14.12 -9.78 9.81
CA GLY A 30 -14.13 -8.33 10.07
C GLY A 30 -13.05 -7.52 9.33
N TYR A 31 -12.24 -8.15 8.49
CA TYR A 31 -11.29 -7.49 7.60
C TYR A 31 -11.77 -7.57 6.15
N TYR A 32 -11.45 -6.54 5.36
CA TYR A 32 -11.75 -6.50 3.93
C TYR A 32 -10.51 -6.03 3.15
N ALA A 33 -10.17 -6.75 2.10
CA ALA A 33 -9.01 -6.46 1.27
C ALA A 33 -9.42 -6.21 -0.18
N ASP A 34 -9.06 -5.03 -0.68
CA ASP A 34 -9.36 -4.60 -2.04
C ASP A 34 -8.06 -4.37 -2.82
N ALA A 35 -7.94 -5.02 -3.98
CA ALA A 35 -6.83 -4.81 -4.90
C ALA A 35 -7.06 -3.52 -5.70
N ASP A 36 -6.02 -2.72 -5.92
CA ASP A 36 -6.10 -1.55 -6.82
C ASP A 36 -5.32 -1.81 -8.12
N ASP A 37 -6.00 -1.69 -9.27
CA ASP A 37 -5.36 -1.68 -10.59
C ASP A 37 -5.72 -0.42 -11.42
N PRO A 38 -4.97 0.68 -11.28
CA PRO A 38 -5.10 1.88 -12.12
C PRO A 38 -4.89 1.70 -13.63
N ILE A 39 -4.35 0.58 -14.11
CA ILE A 39 -3.98 0.44 -15.53
C ILE A 39 -5.04 -0.29 -16.34
N LEU A 40 -5.72 -1.29 -15.76
CA LEU A 40 -6.80 -2.05 -16.42
C LEU A 40 -8.10 -2.06 -15.59
N PRO A 41 -9.11 -1.24 -15.93
CA PRO A 41 -10.44 -1.32 -15.31
C PRO A 41 -11.22 -2.60 -15.64
N SER A 42 -10.69 -3.48 -16.50
CA SER A 42 -11.41 -4.64 -17.05
C SER A 42 -11.10 -5.98 -16.37
N GLN A 43 -10.29 -6.01 -15.31
CA GLN A 43 -10.07 -7.26 -14.57
C GLN A 43 -11.35 -7.62 -13.81
N GLN A 44 -11.92 -8.79 -14.07
CA GLN A 44 -13.10 -9.27 -13.35
C GLN A 44 -12.65 -9.93 -12.04
N LYS A 45 -13.56 -10.04 -11.06
CA LYS A 45 -13.29 -10.74 -9.79
C LYS A 45 -12.69 -12.15 -9.94
N GLY A 46 -12.91 -12.81 -11.08
CA GLY A 46 -12.30 -14.12 -11.39
C GLY A 46 -10.78 -14.09 -11.62
N ASP A 47 -10.19 -12.93 -11.87
CA ASP A 47 -8.74 -12.76 -12.07
C ASP A 47 -8.01 -12.35 -10.76
N LEU A 48 -8.76 -12.07 -9.69
CA LEU A 48 -8.19 -11.72 -8.39
C LEU A 48 -7.68 -12.97 -7.67
N PRO A 49 -6.51 -12.90 -7.01
CA PRO A 49 -6.14 -13.88 -6.00
C PRO A 49 -7.26 -14.08 -4.97
N GLU A 50 -7.45 -15.33 -4.52
CA GLU A 50 -8.53 -15.76 -3.60
C GLU A 50 -8.65 -14.92 -2.32
N ALA A 51 -7.53 -14.30 -1.94
CA ALA A 51 -7.43 -13.48 -0.75
C ALA A 51 -8.10 -12.10 -0.81
N PHE A 52 -8.68 -11.73 -1.95
CA PHE A 52 -9.24 -10.39 -2.16
C PHE A 52 -10.74 -10.42 -2.36
N ASP A 53 -11.41 -9.54 -1.64
CA ASP A 53 -12.87 -9.45 -1.64
C ASP A 53 -13.39 -8.74 -2.90
N ALA A 54 -12.67 -7.70 -3.33
CA ALA A 54 -12.98 -6.96 -4.54
C ALA A 54 -11.73 -6.39 -5.23
N LEU A 55 -11.93 -6.01 -6.50
CA LEU A 55 -11.05 -5.11 -7.23
C LEU A 55 -11.65 -3.72 -7.12
N PHE A 56 -10.82 -2.75 -6.78
CA PHE A 56 -11.18 -1.36 -6.72
C PHE A 56 -10.48 -0.58 -7.81
N TYR A 57 -11.26 0.20 -8.55
CA TYR A 57 -10.75 1.14 -9.53
C TYR A 57 -11.07 2.56 -9.04
N PRO A 58 -10.06 3.38 -8.71
CA PRO A 58 -10.28 4.74 -8.26
C PRO A 58 -11.11 5.53 -9.29
N PRO A 59 -12.13 6.30 -8.84
CA PRO A 59 -12.92 7.12 -9.73
C PRO A 59 -12.04 8.16 -10.46
N ASP A 60 -12.52 8.60 -11.62
CA ASP A 60 -11.92 9.63 -12.46
C ASP A 60 -10.60 9.26 -13.17
N LEU A 61 -10.11 8.02 -13.04
CA LEU A 61 -8.88 7.59 -13.71
C LEU A 61 -9.00 7.49 -15.24
N GLU A 62 -10.21 7.32 -15.79
CA GLU A 62 -10.47 7.26 -17.23
C GLU A 62 -10.02 8.53 -17.98
N THR A 63 -10.07 9.66 -17.28
CA THR A 63 -9.71 10.99 -17.81
C THR A 63 -8.23 11.33 -17.59
N VAL A 64 -7.54 10.53 -16.77
CA VAL A 64 -6.15 10.76 -16.39
C VAL A 64 -5.24 10.15 -17.45
N PRO A 65 -4.23 10.90 -17.96
CA PRO A 65 -3.23 10.31 -18.85
C PRO A 65 -2.60 9.09 -18.21
N LYS A 66 -2.47 7.97 -18.95
CA LYS A 66 -1.97 6.68 -18.41
C LYS A 66 -0.71 6.81 -17.56
N ARG A 67 0.23 7.68 -17.95
CA ARG A 67 1.49 7.94 -17.23
C ARG A 67 1.29 8.48 -15.80
N LEU A 68 0.13 9.08 -15.51
CA LEU A 68 -0.23 9.64 -14.21
C LEU A 68 -1.25 8.79 -13.43
N ALA A 69 -1.77 7.71 -14.03
CA ALA A 69 -2.83 6.89 -13.42
C ALA A 69 -2.40 6.31 -12.06
N ILE A 70 -1.21 5.70 -12.00
CA ILE A 70 -0.65 5.14 -10.75
C ILE A 70 -0.51 6.22 -9.68
N VAL A 71 0.05 7.38 -10.04
CA VAL A 71 0.23 8.49 -9.08
C VAL A 71 -1.13 8.96 -8.55
N ARG A 72 -2.15 9.00 -9.40
CA ARG A 72 -3.50 9.40 -9.00
C ARG A 72 -4.18 8.38 -8.10
N ALA A 73 -4.08 7.09 -8.42
CA ALA A 73 -4.58 5.99 -7.60
C ALA A 73 -3.93 5.98 -6.22
N ASN A 74 -2.59 6.04 -6.17
CA ASN A 74 -1.86 6.09 -4.91
C ASN A 74 -2.27 7.26 -4.03
N ARG A 75 -2.47 8.46 -4.61
CA ARG A 75 -2.98 9.62 -3.87
C ARG A 75 -4.41 9.42 -3.40
N TYR A 76 -5.26 8.80 -4.21
CA TYR A 76 -6.64 8.49 -3.85
C TYR A 76 -6.72 7.59 -2.60
N MET A 77 -5.87 6.56 -2.56
CA MET A 77 -5.75 5.66 -1.40
C MET A 77 -5.26 6.43 -0.16
N VAL A 78 -4.16 7.18 -0.27
CA VAL A 78 -3.61 7.96 0.85
C VAL A 78 -4.61 8.97 1.43
N GLU A 79 -5.46 9.58 0.60
CA GLU A 79 -6.49 10.52 1.07
C GLU A 79 -7.55 9.86 1.96
N ARG A 80 -7.73 8.53 1.85
CA ARG A 80 -8.77 7.73 2.52
C ARG A 80 -8.24 6.76 3.58
N SER A 81 -6.94 6.53 3.62
CA SER A 81 -6.31 5.66 4.61
C SER A 81 -5.89 6.40 5.87
N ASP A 82 -6.09 5.78 7.03
CA ASP A 82 -5.60 6.29 8.32
C ASP A 82 -4.12 5.94 8.57
N PHE A 83 -3.61 4.93 7.86
CA PHE A 83 -2.23 4.48 7.93
C PHE A 83 -1.61 4.41 6.52
N LEU A 84 -0.34 4.77 6.43
CA LEU A 84 0.51 4.53 5.27
C LEU A 84 1.78 3.84 5.76
N ILE A 85 1.95 2.57 5.41
CA ILE A 85 3.17 1.80 5.66
C ILE A 85 3.89 1.65 4.34
N ALA A 86 5.15 2.06 4.28
CA ALA A 86 5.94 2.04 3.07
C ALA A 86 7.39 1.60 3.34
N TYR A 87 8.07 1.12 2.32
CA TYR A 87 9.52 0.89 2.34
C TYR A 87 10.18 1.78 1.29
N VAL A 88 10.60 2.98 1.69
CA VAL A 88 11.15 3.99 0.79
C VAL A 88 12.58 4.34 1.20
N TRP A 89 13.54 3.84 0.43
CA TRP A 89 14.96 4.12 0.64
C TRP A 89 15.59 5.00 -0.44
N HIS A 90 14.95 5.11 -1.60
CA HIS A 90 15.43 5.92 -2.72
C HIS A 90 14.85 7.34 -2.69
N PRO A 91 15.69 8.39 -2.56
CA PRO A 91 15.24 9.77 -2.41
C PRO A 91 14.60 10.36 -3.69
N ALA A 92 14.95 9.88 -4.87
CA ALA A 92 14.41 10.36 -6.15
C ALA A 92 13.45 9.32 -6.77
N SER A 93 12.41 8.93 -6.02
CA SER A 93 11.43 7.92 -6.44
C SER A 93 10.00 8.40 -6.30
N ASN A 94 9.09 7.89 -7.14
CA ASN A 94 7.65 8.16 -7.02
C ASN A 94 7.10 7.76 -5.64
N ALA A 95 7.67 6.71 -5.03
CA ALA A 95 7.31 6.27 -3.69
C ALA A 95 7.70 7.32 -2.63
N ARG A 96 8.86 7.97 -2.80
CA ARG A 96 9.27 9.10 -1.95
C ARG A 96 8.35 10.30 -2.11
N GLU A 97 7.99 10.65 -3.34
CA GLU A 97 7.02 11.72 -3.60
C GLU A 97 5.66 11.44 -2.95
N LEU A 98 5.20 10.18 -2.96
CA LEU A 98 3.96 9.78 -2.30
C LEU A 98 4.04 9.88 -0.78
N LEU A 99 5.15 9.44 -0.19
CA LEU A 99 5.40 9.54 1.26
C LEU A 99 5.39 11.00 1.72
N GLU A 100 6.05 11.88 0.96
CA GLU A 100 6.04 13.32 1.20
C GLU A 100 4.66 13.93 1.01
N TYR A 101 3.92 13.52 -0.02
CA TYR A 101 2.54 13.93 -0.24
C TYR A 101 1.63 13.56 0.95
N ALA A 102 1.77 12.36 1.51
CA ALA A 102 1.01 11.93 2.68
C ALA A 102 1.33 12.76 3.93
N GLY A 103 2.61 13.11 4.12
CA GLY A 103 3.09 13.93 5.24
C GLY A 103 2.80 15.42 5.11
N THR A 104 2.31 15.87 3.96
CA THR A 104 2.05 17.28 3.65
C THR A 104 0.58 17.50 3.27
N GLY A 105 0.19 18.76 3.04
CA GLY A 105 -1.14 19.11 2.53
C GLY A 105 -2.31 18.63 3.41
N LYS A 106 -3.34 18.05 2.77
CA LYS A 106 -4.65 17.75 3.38
C LYS A 106 -4.63 16.66 4.45
N ARG A 107 -3.64 15.75 4.41
CA ARG A 107 -3.52 14.60 5.32
C ARG A 107 -2.46 14.80 6.41
N LYS A 108 -1.70 15.91 6.39
CA LYS A 108 -0.73 16.23 7.44
C LYS A 108 -1.39 16.15 8.83
N GLY A 109 -0.85 15.29 9.70
CA GLY A 109 -1.34 15.06 11.05
C GLY A 109 -2.64 14.24 11.16
N LYS A 110 -3.17 13.75 10.04
CA LYS A 110 -4.39 12.91 9.98
C LYS A 110 -4.13 11.48 9.54
N ILE A 111 -2.94 11.21 9.03
CA ILE A 111 -2.48 9.88 8.62
C ILE A 111 -1.24 9.51 9.42
N HIS A 112 -1.19 8.28 9.91
CA HIS A 112 -0.01 7.70 10.52
C HIS A 112 0.90 7.15 9.43
N ILE A 113 2.15 7.61 9.38
CA ILE A 113 3.11 7.24 8.34
C ILE A 113 4.25 6.47 8.98
N THR A 114 4.51 5.28 8.46
CA THR A 114 5.63 4.43 8.85
C THR A 114 6.48 4.12 7.62
N ASN A 115 7.72 4.62 7.59
CA ASN A 115 8.71 4.24 6.58
C ASN A 115 9.66 3.18 7.15
N LEU A 116 9.44 1.93 6.77
CA LEU A 116 10.22 0.78 7.23
C LEU A 116 11.70 0.83 6.82
N ALA A 117 12.07 1.63 5.81
CA ALA A 117 13.47 1.82 5.44
C ALA A 117 14.23 2.74 6.41
N GLU A 118 13.52 3.59 7.16
CA GLU A 118 14.09 4.48 8.18
C GLU A 118 14.03 3.85 9.58
N GLU A 119 13.09 2.91 9.79
CA GLU A 119 13.07 2.07 10.98
C GLU A 119 14.21 1.04 10.91
N GLN A 120 15.38 1.41 11.44
CA GLN A 120 16.42 0.42 11.73
C GLN A 120 15.86 -0.60 12.72
N ILE A 121 15.42 -1.74 12.21
CA ILE A 121 15.24 -2.92 13.05
C ILE A 121 16.64 -3.32 13.51
N SER A 122 16.97 -3.02 14.76
CA SER A 122 18.18 -3.52 15.38
C SER A 122 18.09 -5.05 15.40
N LEU A 123 18.81 -5.69 14.48
CA LEU A 123 18.99 -7.15 14.54
C LEU A 123 19.60 -7.48 15.91
N PRO A 124 19.14 -8.56 16.58
CA PRO A 124 19.81 -9.01 17.79
C PRO A 124 21.28 -9.21 17.43
N LYS A 125 22.18 -8.57 18.20
CA LYS A 125 23.61 -8.78 18.06
C LYS A 125 23.82 -10.29 18.16
N LYS A 126 24.46 -10.87 17.14
CA LYS A 126 24.90 -12.26 17.17
C LYS A 126 25.72 -12.38 18.46
N THR A 127 25.19 -13.11 19.45
CA THR A 127 26.01 -13.55 20.58
C THR A 127 27.11 -14.38 19.95
N ASP A 128 28.33 -13.87 20.01
CA ASP A 128 29.50 -14.68 19.74
C ASP A 128 29.44 -15.81 20.76
N ASP A 129 29.06 -16.99 20.29
CA ASP A 129 29.02 -18.20 21.08
C ASP A 129 30.42 -18.38 21.68
N VAL A 130 30.47 -18.27 23.00
CA VAL A 130 31.60 -18.60 23.85
C VAL A 130 31.96 -20.05 23.55
N ILE A 131 33.14 -20.26 22.96
CA ILE A 131 33.85 -21.56 22.98
C ILE A 131 34.70 -21.60 24.24
#